data_AF-A0A0N0PD96-F1
#
_entry.id   AF-A0A0N0PD96-F1
#
_cell.length_a   1.000
_cell.length_b   1.000
_cell.length_c   1.000
_cell.angle_alpha   90.00
_cell.angle_beta   90.00
_cell.angle_gamma   90.00
#
_symmetry.space_group_name_H-M   'P 1'
#
loop_
_entity.id
_entity.type
_entity.pdbx_description
1 polymer ?
#
loop_
_entity_poly.entity_id
_entity_poly.type
_entity_poly.pdbx_seq_one_letter_code
_entity_poly.pdbx_strand_id
1 'polypeptide(L)'
;MIVCSYLVRMEPFTQHFLRLQGGHFDLADRMFHSIKEAWNSASRHNMADVKELIPEFFYLPDPAAVTAVAAARSGRGLAVGDARGRIFRWSAPDMSSAAGAKGGPADHWIRDDTAPFCTQCQVRFTALERRHHCRECGAVFCGRCTRYEAPVSRLRALRPVRVCQRCHDNIHGKKE
;
A
#
# COMPACT_ATOMS: atom_id res chain seq x y z
N MET A 1 6.76 -14.98 3.00
CA MET A 1 6.93 -13.51 3.10
C MET A 1 8.35 -13.12 3.50
N ILE A 2 8.98 -13.75 4.51
CA ILE A 2 10.29 -13.32 5.06
C ILE A 2 11.41 -13.29 4.01
N VAL A 3 11.64 -14.40 3.29
CA VAL A 3 12.67 -14.48 2.23
C VAL A 3 12.47 -13.39 1.17
N CYS A 4 11.28 -13.32 0.57
CA CYS A 4 10.98 -12.28 -0.43
C CYS A 4 11.05 -10.86 0.13
N SER A 5 10.84 -10.66 1.44
CA SER A 5 10.93 -9.35 2.08
C SER A 5 12.39 -8.91 2.25
N TYR A 6 13.28 -9.80 2.70
CA TYR A 6 14.72 -9.51 2.78
C TYR A 6 15.34 -9.31 1.40
N LEU A 7 14.96 -10.16 0.45
CA LEU A 7 15.51 -10.18 -0.89
C LEU A 7 14.66 -9.40 -1.89
N VAL A 8 13.74 -8.53 -1.44
CA VAL A 8 12.82 -7.75 -2.30
C VAL A 8 13.52 -6.90 -3.36
N ARG A 9 14.83 -6.74 -3.19
CA ARG A 9 15.77 -5.98 -4.02
C ARG A 9 16.44 -6.83 -5.11
N MET A 10 16.24 -8.14 -5.13
CA MET A 10 16.82 -9.05 -6.11
C MET A 10 15.72 -9.74 -6.92
N GLU A 11 16.00 -10.04 -8.18
CA GLU A 11 15.14 -10.94 -8.97
C GLU A 11 15.52 -12.40 -8.70
N PRO A 12 14.55 -13.34 -8.69
CA PRO A 12 13.12 -13.17 -8.99
C PRO A 12 12.27 -12.72 -7.77
N PHE A 13 12.90 -12.47 -6.62
CA PHE A 13 12.19 -12.19 -5.36
C PHE A 13 11.39 -10.91 -5.38
N THR A 14 11.80 -9.92 -6.18
CA THR A 14 11.05 -8.68 -6.44
C THR A 14 9.69 -9.01 -7.04
N GLN A 15 9.66 -9.83 -8.11
CA GLN A 15 8.40 -10.27 -8.72
C GLN A 15 7.55 -11.10 -7.78
N HIS A 16 8.16 -11.98 -7.00
CA HIS A 16 7.43 -12.78 -6.00
C HIS A 16 6.82 -11.90 -4.90
N PHE A 17 7.56 -10.90 -4.40
CA PHE A 17 7.06 -9.96 -3.41
C PHE A 17 5.88 -9.15 -3.95
N LEU A 18 5.98 -8.65 -5.18
CA LEU A 18 4.87 -7.95 -5.84
C LEU A 18 3.64 -8.83 -5.98
N ARG A 19 3.79 -10.08 -6.43
CA ARG A 19 2.64 -11.01 -6.55
C ARG A 19 1.97 -11.27 -5.20
N LEU A 20 2.74 -11.40 -4.13
CA LEU A 20 2.23 -11.59 -2.78
C LEU A 20 1.52 -10.33 -2.23
N GLN A 21 1.91 -9.14 -2.69
CA GLN A 21 1.34 -7.85 -2.29
C GLN A 21 0.30 -7.30 -3.28
N GLY A 22 -0.28 -8.15 -4.13
CA GLY A 22 -1.36 -7.72 -5.04
C GLY A 22 -0.91 -6.88 -6.24
N GLY A 23 0.37 -6.98 -6.62
CA GLY A 23 0.94 -6.35 -7.81
C GLY A 23 1.62 -4.99 -7.57
N HIS A 24 1.71 -4.54 -6.32
CA HIS A 24 2.38 -3.30 -5.95
C HIS A 24 3.35 -3.51 -4.77
N PHE A 25 4.28 -2.57 -4.58
CA PHE A 25 5.13 -2.58 -3.40
C PHE A 25 4.33 -2.20 -2.15
N ASP A 26 4.87 -2.57 -0.99
CA ASP A 26 4.35 -2.12 0.30
C ASP A 26 4.76 -0.66 0.56
N LEU A 27 4.23 -0.05 1.62
CA LEU A 27 4.71 1.23 2.11
C LEU A 27 6.21 1.13 2.45
N ALA A 28 6.99 2.15 2.10
CA ALA A 28 8.44 2.10 2.19
C ALA A 28 8.97 1.89 3.62
N ASP A 29 8.26 2.39 4.63
CA ASP A 29 8.52 2.23 6.06
C ASP A 29 8.24 0.80 6.57
N ARG A 30 7.44 0.02 5.84
CA ARG A 30 7.16 -1.40 6.14
C ARG A 30 8.06 -2.37 5.38
N MET A 31 8.79 -1.88 4.38
CA MET A 31 9.75 -2.67 3.63
C MET A 31 11.05 -2.82 4.41
N PHE A 32 11.69 -3.98 4.29
CA PHE A 32 13.01 -4.19 4.87
C PHE A 32 13.98 -3.13 4.33
N HIS A 33 14.67 -2.38 5.20
CA HIS A 33 15.63 -1.35 4.76
C HIS A 33 16.91 -1.30 5.61
N SER A 34 16.96 -2.00 6.75
CA SER A 34 18.11 -1.99 7.65
C SER A 34 18.16 -3.29 8.46
N ILE A 35 19.32 -3.95 8.44
CA ILE A 35 19.58 -5.15 9.26
C ILE A 35 19.50 -4.80 10.75
N LYS A 36 20.09 -3.66 11.15
CA LYS A 36 20.10 -3.19 12.54
C LYS A 36 18.68 -2.94 13.07
N GLU A 37 17.83 -2.31 12.26
CA GLU A 37 16.46 -2.02 12.66
C GLU A 37 15.59 -3.26 12.67
N ALA A 38 15.74 -4.15 11.68
CA ALA A 38 15.07 -5.45 11.69
C ALA A 38 15.43 -6.27 12.93
N TRP A 39 16.71 -6.31 13.31
CA TRP A 39 17.18 -6.96 14.54
C TRP A 39 16.55 -6.33 15.78
N ASN A 40 16.59 -5.00 15.92
CA ASN A 40 16.02 -4.34 17.10
C ASN A 40 14.49 -4.52 17.19
N SER A 41 13.79 -4.51 16.05
CA SER A 41 12.35 -4.80 15.99
C SER A 41 12.06 -6.20 16.52
N ALA A 42 12.69 -7.22 15.96
CA ALA A 42 12.45 -8.63 16.31
C ALA A 42 12.94 -9.01 17.72
N SER A 43 14.02 -8.38 18.22
CA SER A 43 14.62 -8.75 19.51
C SER A 43 14.16 -7.91 20.70
N ARG A 44 13.64 -6.69 20.49
CA ARG A 44 13.40 -5.73 21.59
C ARG A 44 12.08 -4.99 21.53
N HIS A 45 11.63 -4.58 20.34
CA HIS A 45 10.59 -3.57 20.23
C HIS A 45 9.22 -4.08 19.78
N ASN A 46 9.17 -5.26 19.16
CA ASN A 46 7.94 -5.78 18.59
C ASN A 46 7.79 -7.29 18.84
N MET A 47 6.95 -7.66 19.81
CA MET A 47 6.66 -9.06 20.12
C MET A 47 5.91 -9.81 19.00
N ALA A 48 5.38 -9.10 18.00
CA ALA A 48 4.77 -9.70 16.81
C ALA A 48 5.77 -9.88 15.65
N ASP A 49 7.00 -9.34 15.77
CA ASP A 49 8.02 -9.46 14.73
C ASP A 49 8.89 -10.70 14.94
N VAL A 50 8.40 -11.83 14.43
CA VAL A 50 9.04 -13.14 14.52
C VAL A 50 9.91 -13.45 13.29
N LYS A 51 10.55 -12.43 12.69
CA LYS A 51 11.41 -12.65 11.52
C LYS A 51 12.74 -13.30 11.93
N GLU A 52 13.08 -14.38 11.25
CA GLU A 52 14.35 -15.08 11.41
C GLU A 52 15.34 -14.74 10.29
N LEU A 53 16.64 -14.96 10.52
CA LEU A 53 17.63 -14.88 9.47
C LEU A 53 17.41 -15.97 8.42
N ILE A 54 17.79 -15.66 7.18
CA ILE A 54 17.75 -16.60 6.07
C ILE A 54 19.18 -17.00 5.69
N PRO A 55 19.40 -18.21 5.11
CA PRO A 55 20.73 -18.70 4.75
C PRO A 55 21.56 -17.72 3.91
N GLU A 56 20.89 -16.94 3.06
CA GLU A 56 21.49 -15.92 2.19
C GLU A 56 22.36 -14.90 2.95
N PHE A 57 22.06 -14.61 4.21
CA PHE A 57 22.88 -13.71 5.03
C PHE A 57 24.27 -14.25 5.35
N PHE A 58 24.51 -15.55 5.17
CA PHE A 58 25.77 -16.21 5.56
C PHE A 58 26.68 -16.52 4.36
N TYR A 59 26.15 -16.51 3.12
CA TYR A 59 26.94 -16.84 1.93
C TYR A 59 26.80 -15.83 0.78
N LEU A 60 25.77 -14.97 0.76
CA LEU A 60 25.74 -13.86 -0.18
C LEU A 60 26.49 -12.67 0.44
N PRO A 61 27.52 -12.14 -0.21
CA PRO A 61 28.29 -11.02 0.32
C PRO A 61 27.46 -9.74 0.47
N ASP A 62 26.36 -9.63 -0.29
CA ASP A 62 25.41 -8.53 -0.16
C ASP A 62 23.98 -9.00 -0.55
N PRO A 63 23.22 -9.61 0.39
CA PRO A 63 21.91 -10.20 0.10
C PRO A 63 20.82 -9.15 -0.14
N ALA A 64 21.10 -7.86 0.08
CA ALA A 64 20.15 -6.76 -0.04
C ALA A 64 20.72 -5.59 -0.85
N ALA A 65 21.65 -5.89 -1.76
CA ALA A 65 22.50 -5.00 -2.53
C ALA A 65 21.80 -4.08 -3.53
N VAL A 66 20.65 -3.51 -3.21
CA VAL A 66 20.08 -2.41 -4.02
C VAL A 66 20.37 -1.09 -3.34
N THR A 67 21.15 -0.29 -4.04
CA THR A 67 21.68 1.01 -3.62
C THR A 67 20.62 2.12 -3.70
N ALA A 68 19.63 2.01 -4.58
CA ALA A 68 18.60 3.04 -4.73
C ALA A 68 17.28 2.50 -5.28
N VAL A 69 16.18 3.02 -4.72
CA VAL A 69 14.84 2.87 -5.26
C VAL A 69 14.34 4.26 -5.64
N ALA A 70 14.17 4.52 -6.94
CA ALA A 70 13.67 5.79 -7.44
C ALA A 70 12.28 5.60 -8.05
N ALA A 71 11.27 6.20 -7.42
CA ALA A 71 9.96 6.34 -8.02
C ALA A 71 9.99 7.47 -9.06
N ALA A 72 9.46 7.23 -10.25
CA ALA A 72 9.25 8.27 -11.24
C ALA A 72 8.32 9.35 -10.67
N ARG A 73 8.58 10.63 -10.96
CA ARG A 73 7.70 11.74 -10.57
C ARG A 73 6.24 11.54 -11.00
N SER A 74 6.02 10.76 -12.05
CA SER A 74 4.69 10.39 -12.53
C SER A 74 3.97 9.36 -11.66
N GLY A 75 4.63 8.80 -10.63
CA GLY A 75 4.14 7.66 -9.84
C GLY A 75 4.08 6.33 -10.60
N ARG A 76 4.42 6.32 -11.90
CA ARG A 76 4.18 5.21 -12.83
C ARG A 76 5.42 4.39 -13.20
N GLY A 77 6.53 4.60 -12.49
CA GLY A 77 7.74 3.83 -12.75
C GLY A 77 8.58 3.70 -11.50
N LEU A 78 9.26 2.56 -11.39
CA LEU A 78 10.24 2.29 -10.34
C LEU A 78 11.57 1.95 -10.99
N ALA A 79 12.64 2.56 -10.53
CA ALA A 79 14.00 2.13 -10.85
C ALA A 79 14.67 1.59 -9.59
N VAL A 80 15.32 0.45 -9.72
CA VAL A 80 16.05 -0.25 -8.66
C VAL A 80 17.48 -0.42 -9.16
N GLY A 81 18.45 0.15 -8.45
CA GLY A 81 19.87 0.01 -8.77
C GLY A 81 20.53 -1.01 -7.85
N ASP A 82 21.42 -1.88 -8.35
CA ASP A 82 22.17 -2.82 -7.52
C ASP A 82 23.63 -2.40 -7.23
N ALA A 83 24.31 -3.09 -6.30
CA ALA A 83 25.71 -2.83 -5.94
C ALA A 83 26.71 -3.16 -7.05
N ARG A 84 26.27 -3.78 -8.15
CA ARG A 84 27.05 -4.01 -9.36
C ARG A 84 26.81 -2.92 -10.42
N GLY A 85 26.02 -1.89 -10.09
CA GLY A 85 25.73 -0.75 -10.96
C GLY A 85 24.63 -1.03 -12.01
N ARG A 86 23.90 -2.15 -11.92
CA ARG A 86 22.80 -2.45 -12.84
C ARG A 86 21.55 -1.71 -12.41
N ILE A 87 20.79 -1.19 -13.38
CA ILE A 87 19.53 -0.48 -13.14
C ILE A 87 18.39 -1.26 -13.79
N PHE A 88 17.44 -1.66 -12.96
CA PHE A 88 16.20 -2.29 -13.40
C PHE A 88 15.08 -1.26 -13.33
N ARG A 89 14.38 -1.03 -14.45
CA ARG A 89 13.28 -0.07 -14.51
C ARG A 89 12.00 -0.78 -14.90
N TRP A 90 10.98 -0.63 -14.07
CA TRP A 90 9.62 -1.06 -14.37
C TRP A 90 8.77 0.17 -14.64
N SER A 91 7.92 0.08 -15.64
CA SER A 91 6.88 1.07 -15.89
C SER A 91 5.54 0.35 -15.75
N ALA A 92 4.65 0.90 -14.93
CA ALA A 92 3.28 0.40 -14.92
C ALA A 92 2.69 0.65 -16.32
N PRO A 93 2.03 -0.34 -16.94
CA PRO A 93 1.35 -0.14 -18.22
C PRO A 93 0.37 1.03 -18.12
N ASP A 94 0.20 1.75 -19.22
CA ASP A 94 -0.73 2.87 -19.29
C ASP A 94 -2.17 2.36 -19.14
N MET A 95 -2.71 2.47 -17.93
CA MET A 95 -4.09 2.10 -17.64
C MET A 95 -5.09 3.12 -18.21
N SER A 96 -4.64 4.19 -18.87
CA SER A 96 -5.53 5.15 -19.54
C SER A 96 -6.15 4.64 -20.84
N SER A 97 -5.60 3.57 -21.44
CA SER A 97 -6.15 2.96 -22.66
C SER A 97 -7.18 1.85 -22.39
N ALA A 98 -7.43 1.48 -21.14
CA ALA A 98 -8.56 0.63 -20.76
C ALA A 98 -9.69 1.54 -20.26
N ALA A 99 -10.65 1.82 -21.14
CA ALA A 99 -11.84 2.62 -20.86
C ALA A 99 -12.43 2.32 -19.47
N GLY A 100 -12.34 3.29 -18.54
CA GLY A 100 -13.12 3.31 -17.29
C GLY A 100 -12.39 3.03 -15.97
N ALA A 101 -11.09 2.77 -15.93
CA ALA A 101 -10.40 2.47 -14.68
C ALA A 101 -9.90 3.73 -13.94
N LYS A 102 -10.73 4.32 -13.07
CA LYS A 102 -10.26 5.25 -12.03
C LYS A 102 -9.26 4.53 -11.12
N GLY A 103 -7.98 4.87 -11.23
CA GLY A 103 -6.92 4.74 -10.21
C GLY A 103 -6.64 3.35 -9.62
N GLY A 104 -5.40 3.10 -9.25
CA GLY A 104 -5.06 1.94 -8.42
C GLY A 104 -5.78 1.97 -7.05
N PRO A 105 -5.80 0.86 -6.30
CA PRO A 105 -6.45 0.77 -4.99
C PRO A 105 -6.01 1.85 -3.98
N ALA A 106 -4.77 2.35 -4.09
CA ALA A 106 -4.17 3.32 -3.16
C ALA A 106 -4.21 4.79 -3.64
N ASP A 107 -4.53 5.05 -4.91
CA ASP A 107 -4.29 6.36 -5.54
C ASP A 107 -5.42 7.38 -5.32
N HIS A 108 -6.49 6.96 -4.64
CA HIS A 108 -7.69 7.77 -4.44
C HIS A 108 -7.91 8.15 -2.95
N TRP A 109 -6.99 7.78 -2.06
CA TRP A 109 -7.07 8.05 -0.62
C TRP A 109 -6.59 9.48 -0.31
N ILE A 110 -7.52 10.36 0.04
CA ILE A 110 -7.21 11.77 0.30
C ILE A 110 -6.46 11.90 1.64
N ARG A 111 -5.35 12.66 1.66
CA ARG A 111 -4.58 12.93 2.88
C ARG A 111 -5.40 13.75 3.88
N ASP A 112 -5.33 13.40 5.16
CA ASP A 112 -6.10 14.07 6.23
C ASP A 112 -5.84 15.57 6.34
N ASP A 113 -4.60 16.00 6.10
CA ASP A 113 -4.18 17.41 6.16
C ASP A 113 -4.95 18.28 5.15
N THR A 114 -5.44 17.66 4.07
CA THR A 114 -6.15 18.34 2.97
C THR A 114 -7.67 18.36 3.15
N ALA A 115 -8.19 17.71 4.19
CA ALA A 115 -9.64 17.61 4.44
C ALA A 115 -9.99 18.11 5.85
N PRO A 116 -10.16 19.44 6.04
CA PRO A 116 -10.62 20.02 7.30
C PRO A 116 -12.13 19.83 7.55
N PHE A 117 -12.90 19.46 6.52
CA PHE A 117 -14.36 19.27 6.59
C PHE A 117 -14.78 17.93 5.99
N CYS A 118 -15.88 17.38 6.49
CA CYS A 118 -16.51 16.19 5.92
C CYS A 118 -16.94 16.45 4.48
N THR A 119 -16.57 15.56 3.56
CA THR A 119 -16.85 15.69 2.13
C THR A 119 -18.36 15.76 1.82
N GLN A 120 -19.21 15.13 2.66
CA GLN A 120 -20.66 15.12 2.45
C GLN A 120 -21.38 16.23 3.21
N CYS A 121 -21.26 16.29 4.54
CA CYS A 121 -22.06 17.21 5.37
C CYS A 121 -21.30 18.49 5.78
N GLN A 122 -20.05 18.65 5.36
CA GLN A 122 -19.22 19.82 5.63
C GLN A 122 -19.00 20.13 7.12
N VAL A 123 -19.26 19.17 8.03
CA VAL A 123 -18.89 19.33 9.43
C VAL A 123 -17.37 19.46 9.55
N ARG A 124 -16.90 20.43 10.33
CA ARG A 124 -15.48 20.63 10.60
C ARG A 124 -14.97 19.49 11.48
N PHE A 125 -13.84 18.91 11.09
CA PHE A 125 -13.17 17.91 11.92
C PHE A 125 -12.49 18.58 13.11
N THR A 126 -12.57 17.91 14.25
CA THR A 126 -11.99 18.33 15.53
C THR A 126 -11.39 17.11 16.24
N ALA A 127 -10.85 17.29 17.44
CA ALA A 127 -10.40 16.15 18.25
C ALA A 127 -11.53 15.14 18.57
N LEU A 128 -12.78 15.61 18.63
CA LEU A 128 -13.96 14.79 18.89
C LEU A 128 -14.60 14.26 17.59
N GLU A 129 -14.74 15.11 16.58
CA GLU A 129 -15.24 14.71 15.26
C GLU A 129 -14.08 14.18 14.41
N ARG A 130 -13.83 12.87 14.52
CA ARG A 130 -12.72 12.18 13.86
C ARG A 130 -12.96 12.00 12.35
N ARG A 131 -11.85 11.96 11.61
CA ARG A 131 -11.84 11.69 10.16
C ARG A 131 -12.01 10.20 9.88
N HIS A 132 -12.76 9.89 8.83
CA HIS A 132 -12.96 8.53 8.34
C HIS A 132 -12.98 8.51 6.81
N HIS A 133 -12.18 7.64 6.20
CA HIS A 133 -12.19 7.49 4.74
C HIS A 133 -13.22 6.47 4.27
N CYS A 134 -13.83 6.74 3.12
CA CYS A 134 -14.58 5.72 2.40
C CYS A 134 -13.61 4.72 1.74
N ARG A 135 -13.80 3.42 1.94
CA ARG A 135 -12.91 2.39 1.35
C ARG A 135 -13.12 2.17 -0.16
N GLU A 136 -14.18 2.73 -0.74
CA GLU A 136 -14.48 2.67 -2.17
C GLU A 136 -14.01 3.92 -2.93
N CYS A 137 -14.23 5.12 -2.38
CA CYS A 137 -13.89 6.39 -3.06
C CYS A 137 -12.81 7.23 -2.37
N GLY A 138 -12.29 6.80 -1.20
CA GLY A 138 -11.12 7.36 -0.50
C GLY A 138 -11.22 8.80 -0.03
N ALA A 139 -12.36 9.46 -0.24
CA ALA A 139 -12.64 10.77 0.34
C ALA A 139 -12.86 10.68 1.86
N VAL A 140 -12.74 11.83 2.54
CA VAL A 140 -12.75 11.95 4.01
C VAL A 140 -14.12 12.42 4.50
N PHE A 141 -14.67 11.74 5.48
CA PHE A 141 -16.02 11.94 6.02
C PHE A 141 -16.03 11.87 7.55
N CYS A 142 -17.12 12.35 8.16
CA CYS A 142 -17.42 12.14 9.57
C CYS A 142 -17.99 10.75 9.84
N GLY A 143 -18.13 10.39 11.12
CA GLY A 143 -18.65 9.08 11.52
C GLY A 143 -20.08 8.84 11.03
N ARG A 144 -20.91 9.89 11.03
CA ARG A 144 -22.30 9.84 10.55
C ARG A 144 -22.41 9.54 9.05
N CYS A 145 -21.57 10.17 8.23
CA CYS A 145 -21.59 10.00 6.77
C CYS A 145 -20.94 8.69 6.29
N THR A 146 -20.24 7.96 7.17
CA THR A 146 -19.61 6.67 6.89
C THR A 146 -20.07 5.55 7.81
N ARG A 147 -21.31 5.62 8.29
CA ARG A 147 -21.91 4.56 9.13
C ARG A 147 -22.28 3.28 8.37
N TYR A 148 -21.96 3.20 7.09
CA TYR A 148 -22.39 2.14 6.18
C TYR A 148 -21.23 1.19 5.90
N GLU A 149 -21.55 -0.07 5.60
CA GLU A 149 -20.57 -1.08 5.20
C GLU A 149 -21.02 -1.75 3.91
N ALA A 150 -20.08 -2.00 3.00
CA ALA A 150 -20.37 -2.63 1.71
C ALA A 150 -19.20 -3.54 1.27
N PRO A 151 -19.45 -4.58 0.46
CA PRO A 151 -18.41 -5.41 -0.11
C PRO A 151 -17.66 -4.63 -1.21
N VAL A 152 -16.47 -4.12 -0.88
CA VAL A 152 -15.60 -3.44 -1.84
C VAL A 152 -14.74 -4.48 -2.56
N SER A 153 -15.17 -4.89 -3.75
CA SER A 153 -14.54 -5.97 -4.54
C SER A 153 -13.05 -5.73 -4.80
N ARG A 154 -12.62 -4.47 -4.94
CA ARG A 154 -11.22 -4.11 -5.21
C ARG A 154 -10.28 -4.41 -4.03
N LEU A 155 -10.80 -4.47 -2.81
CA LEU A 155 -10.01 -4.73 -1.60
C LEU A 155 -9.90 -6.22 -1.26
N ARG A 156 -10.64 -7.10 -1.94
CA ARG A 156 -10.71 -8.54 -1.64
C ARG A 156 -10.93 -8.83 -0.14
N ALA A 157 -11.64 -7.94 0.55
CA ALA A 157 -11.94 -8.09 1.96
C ALA A 157 -12.99 -9.20 2.16
N LEU A 158 -12.74 -10.10 3.11
CA LEU A 158 -13.66 -11.19 3.45
C LEU A 158 -14.97 -10.70 4.09
N ARG A 159 -14.98 -9.47 4.61
CA ARG A 159 -16.13 -8.84 5.26
C ARG A 159 -16.39 -7.45 4.67
N PRO A 160 -17.65 -6.97 4.68
CA PRO A 160 -17.98 -5.61 4.30
C PRO A 160 -17.11 -4.58 5.04
N VAL A 161 -16.78 -3.50 4.35
CA VAL A 161 -15.91 -2.44 4.87
C VAL A 161 -16.61 -1.10 4.84
N ARG A 162 -16.16 -0.18 5.71
CA ARG A 162 -16.72 1.16 5.84
C ARG A 162 -16.75 1.95 4.52
N VAL A 163 -17.91 2.45 4.14
CA VAL A 163 -18.09 3.29 2.95
C VAL A 163 -18.96 4.51 3.27
N CYS A 164 -18.89 5.54 2.43
CA CYS A 164 -19.83 6.66 2.51
C CYS A 164 -21.19 6.24 1.95
N GLN A 165 -22.24 6.99 2.31
CA GLN A 165 -23.61 6.73 1.86
C GLN A 165 -23.72 6.52 0.36
N ARG A 166 -23.16 7.45 -0.44
CA ARG A 166 -23.21 7.37 -1.91
C ARG A 166 -22.58 6.08 -2.45
N CYS A 167 -21.47 5.63 -1.88
CA CYS A 167 -20.81 4.40 -2.33
C CYS A 167 -21.60 3.16 -1.91
N HIS A 168 -22.17 3.15 -0.70
CA HIS A 168 -23.07 2.09 -0.27
C HIS A 168 -24.26 1.94 -1.23
N ASP A 169 -24.93 3.05 -1.53
CA ASP A 169 -26.11 3.06 -2.41
C ASP A 169 -25.76 2.62 -3.83
N ASN A 170 -24.59 3.01 -4.36
CA ASN A 170 -24.11 2.56 -5.66
C ASN A 170 -23.77 1.06 -5.71
N ILE A 171 -23.21 0.51 -4.62
CA ILE A 171 -22.84 -0.91 -4.56
C ILE A 171 -24.10 -1.78 -4.47
N HIS A 172 -25.09 -1.37 -3.69
CA HIS A 172 -26.34 -2.11 -3.51
C HIS A 172 -27.44 -1.79 -4.54
N GLY A 173 -27.34 -0.65 -5.22
CA GLY A 173 -28.24 -0.22 -6.28
C GLY A 173 -28.00 -0.87 -7.64
N LYS A 174 -26.89 -1.61 -7.81
CA LYS A 174 -26.68 -2.50 -8.97
C LYS A 174 -27.53 -3.77 -8.82
N LYS A 175 -28.83 -3.65 -9.06
CA LYS A 175 -29.67 -4.80 -9.40
C LYS A 175 -29.60 -4.98 -10.91
N GLU A 176 -28.91 -6.03 -11.36
CA GLU A 176 -29.28 -6.70 -12.63
C GLU A 176 -30.52 -7.57 -12.38
#